data_AF-A0A430AK18-F1
#
_entry.id   AF-A0A430AK18-F1
#
_cell.length_a   1.000
_cell.length_b   1.000
_cell.length_c   1.000
_cell.angle_alpha   90.00
_cell.angle_beta   90.00
_cell.angle_gamma   90.00
#
_symmetry.space_group_name_H-M   'P 1'
#
loop_
_entity.id
_entity.type
_entity.pdbx_description
1 polymer ?
#
loop_
_entity_poly.entity_id
_entity_poly.type
_entity_poly.pdbx_seq_one_letter_code
_entity_poly.pdbx_strand_id
1 'polypeptide(L)'
;MDIFDEKIKVYELMSNILNEKRELNRQYGCLQERLNEIEKVLKSSHTKTDGEKKKVVEIESQKYFESKKNMRNKSYLDYAKVARQITHILKSSDVPLTIQNIHSGLQKLGVEVSKVNVSNNILSVG
;
A
#
# COMPACT_ATOMS: atom_id res chain seq x y z
N MET A 1 -5.12 45.18 -58.76
CA MET A 1 -6.33 44.63 -58.13
C MET A 1 -7.24 45.80 -57.89
N ASP A 2 -8.51 45.66 -58.27
CA ASP A 2 -9.50 46.69 -58.01
C ASP A 2 -9.78 46.74 -56.49
N ILE A 3 -10.07 47.93 -55.95
CA ILE A 3 -10.30 48.16 -54.51
C ILE A 3 -11.49 47.31 -54.01
N PHE A 4 -12.44 47.01 -54.92
CA PHE A 4 -13.55 46.12 -54.66
C PHE A 4 -13.12 44.66 -54.44
N ASP A 5 -12.16 44.15 -55.21
CA ASP A 5 -11.66 42.78 -55.08
C ASP A 5 -10.92 42.58 -53.75
N GLU A 6 -10.15 43.57 -53.33
CA GLU A 6 -9.44 43.55 -52.04
C GLU A 6 -10.43 43.53 -50.87
N LYS A 7 -11.47 44.36 -50.94
CA LYS A 7 -12.54 44.40 -49.93
C LYS A 7 -13.25 43.06 -49.81
N ILE A 8 -13.58 42.39 -50.91
CA ILE A 8 -14.23 41.07 -50.91
C ILE A 8 -13.32 40.03 -50.23
N LYS A 9 -12.03 40.01 -50.58
CA LYS A 9 -11.06 39.08 -49.98
C LYS A 9 -10.90 39.30 -48.48
N VAL A 10 -10.92 40.55 -48.02
CA VAL A 10 -10.86 40.86 -46.58
C VAL A 10 -12.08 40.31 -45.85
N TYR A 11 -13.28 40.44 -46.43
CA TYR A 11 -14.49 39.87 -45.83
C TYR A 11 -14.49 38.34 -45.80
N GLU A 12 -14.00 37.68 -46.85
CA GLU A 12 -13.81 36.23 -46.86
C GLU A 12 -12.84 35.79 -45.75
N LEU A 13 -11.70 36.48 -45.62
CA LEU A 13 -10.72 36.18 -44.59
C LEU A 13 -11.32 36.34 -43.18
N MET A 14 -12.07 37.41 -42.95
CA MET A 14 -12.78 37.63 -41.68
C MET A 14 -13.81 36.53 -41.40
N SER A 15 -14.56 36.10 -42.41
CA SER A 15 -15.53 35.01 -42.30
C SER A 15 -14.85 33.68 -41.93
N ASN A 16 -13.71 33.39 -42.55
CA ASN A 16 -12.92 32.20 -42.27
C ASN A 16 -12.39 32.20 -40.83
N ILE A 17 -11.86 33.34 -40.36
CA ILE A 17 -11.40 33.50 -38.97
C ILE A 17 -12.56 33.29 -37.98
N LEU A 18 -13.75 33.80 -38.28
CA LEU A 18 -14.93 33.60 -37.43
C LEU A 18 -15.35 32.13 -37.38
N ASN A 19 -15.29 31.41 -38.50
CA ASN A 19 -15.59 29.99 -38.54
C ASN A 19 -14.56 29.16 -37.77
N GLU A 20 -13.27 29.45 -37.93
CA GLU A 20 -12.20 28.79 -37.18
C GLU A 20 -12.36 29.02 -35.68
N LYS A 21 -12.65 30.26 -35.27
CA LYS A 21 -12.96 30.59 -33.86
C LYS A 21 -14.14 29.80 -33.31
N ARG A 22 -15.21 29.63 -34.10
CA ARG A 22 -16.37 28.82 -33.68
C ARG A 22 -16.00 27.36 -33.49
N GLU A 23 -15.22 26.80 -34.40
CA GLU A 23 -14.78 25.40 -34.31
C GLU A 23 -13.85 25.18 -33.11
N LEU A 24 -12.92 26.10 -32.84
CA LEU A 24 -12.08 26.06 -31.65
C LEU A 24 -12.92 26.10 -30.35
N ASN A 25 -13.93 26.96 -30.29
CA ASN A 25 -14.83 27.02 -29.14
C ASN A 25 -15.63 25.71 -28.97
N ARG A 26 -16.07 25.10 -30.07
CA ARG A 26 -16.76 23.79 -30.03
C ARG A 26 -15.85 22.71 -29.45
N GLN A 27 -14.61 22.63 -29.95
CA GLN A 27 -13.63 21.65 -29.48
C GLN A 27 -13.26 21.87 -28.02
N TYR A 28 -13.08 23.13 -27.61
CA TYR A 28 -12.86 23.50 -26.23
C TYR A 28 -14.00 23.03 -25.32
N GLY A 29 -15.26 23.25 -25.72
CA GLY A 29 -16.44 22.79 -25.00
C GLY A 29 -16.46 21.27 -24.83
N CYS A 30 -16.26 20.51 -25.91
CA CYS A 30 -16.19 19.04 -25.85
C CYS A 30 -15.07 18.55 -24.95
N LEU A 31 -13.90 19.21 -24.96
CA LEU A 31 -12.77 18.83 -24.11
C LEU A 31 -13.07 19.12 -22.63
N GLN A 32 -13.70 20.26 -22.34
CA GLN A 32 -14.12 20.62 -20.99
C GLN A 32 -15.15 19.64 -20.43
N GLU A 33 -16.14 19.23 -21.24
CA GLU A 33 -17.11 18.20 -20.87
C GLU A 33 -16.42 16.87 -20.55
N ARG A 34 -15.51 16.42 -21.43
CA ARG A 34 -14.75 15.18 -21.22
C ARG A 34 -13.89 15.23 -19.95
N LEU A 35 -13.29 16.38 -19.64
CA LEU A 35 -12.50 16.56 -18.42
C LEU A 35 -13.39 16.48 -17.18
N ASN A 36 -14.58 17.10 -17.22
CA ASN A 36 -15.57 17.01 -16.14
C ASN A 36 -16.08 15.57 -15.93
N GLU A 37 -16.26 14.81 -17.00
CA GLU A 37 -16.63 13.39 -16.92
C GLU A 37 -15.54 12.55 -16.25
N ILE A 38 -14.28 12.74 -16.64
CA ILE A 38 -13.13 12.07 -16.01
C ILE A 38 -13.07 12.44 -14.53
N GLU A 39 -13.25 13.71 -14.18
CA GLU A 39 -13.26 14.17 -12.78
C GLU A 39 -14.40 13.52 -11.98
N LYS A 40 -15.61 13.40 -12.55
CA LYS A 40 -16.74 12.70 -11.93
C LYS A 40 -16.46 11.21 -11.71
N VAL A 41 -15.82 10.55 -12.69
CA VAL A 41 -15.40 9.15 -12.56
C VAL A 41 -14.34 9.01 -11.47
N LEU A 42 -13.36 9.91 -11.43
CA LEU A 42 -12.32 9.91 -10.39
C LEU A 42 -12.94 10.09 -8.99
N LYS A 43 -13.82 11.08 -8.82
CA LYS A 43 -14.53 11.35 -7.55
C LYS A 43 -15.41 10.17 -7.12
N SER A 44 -16.13 9.55 -8.04
CA SER A 44 -16.98 8.38 -7.74
C SER A 44 -16.18 7.10 -7.49
N SER A 45 -15.00 6.96 -8.08
CA SER A 45 -14.08 5.85 -7.78
C SER A 45 -13.45 6.00 -6.39
N HIS A 46 -13.05 7.22 -5.99
CA HIS A 46 -12.52 7.49 -4.65
C HIS A 46 -13.55 7.19 -3.56
N THR A 47 -14.81 7.59 -3.72
CA THR A 47 -15.85 7.37 -2.70
C THR A 47 -16.25 5.90 -2.54
N LYS A 48 -16.20 5.10 -3.62
CA LYS A 48 -16.43 3.65 -3.54
C LYS A 48 -15.27 2.91 -2.87
N THR A 49 -14.03 3.29 -3.18
CA THR A 49 -12.86 2.63 -2.57
C THR A 49 -12.61 3.07 -1.13
N ASP A 50 -12.86 4.32 -0.73
CA ASP A 50 -12.61 4.76 0.65
C ASP A 50 -13.66 4.28 1.64
N GLY A 51 -14.92 4.10 1.22
CA GLY A 51 -15.97 3.55 2.10
C GLY A 51 -15.77 2.07 2.42
N GLU A 52 -15.38 1.27 1.43
CA GLU A 52 -15.06 -0.15 1.62
C GLU A 52 -13.69 -0.34 2.29
N LYS A 53 -12.67 0.45 1.93
CA LYS A 53 -11.38 0.41 2.63
C LYS A 53 -11.49 0.87 4.07
N LYS A 54 -12.28 1.90 4.41
CA LYS A 54 -12.50 2.29 5.81
C LYS A 54 -13.20 1.21 6.61
N LYS A 55 -14.24 0.56 6.06
CA LYS A 55 -14.90 -0.57 6.75
C LYS A 55 -13.98 -1.77 6.91
N VAL A 56 -13.19 -2.12 5.89
CA VAL A 56 -12.22 -3.22 5.97
C VAL A 56 -11.09 -2.88 6.95
N VAL A 57 -10.57 -1.65 6.95
CA VAL A 57 -9.55 -1.18 7.90
C VAL A 57 -10.11 -1.06 9.33
N GLU A 58 -11.37 -0.68 9.51
CA GLU A 58 -12.02 -0.69 10.83
C GLU A 58 -12.22 -2.12 11.34
N ILE A 59 -12.63 -3.06 10.48
CA ILE A 59 -12.75 -4.48 10.84
C ILE A 59 -11.38 -5.10 11.12
N GLU A 60 -10.36 -4.79 10.32
CA GLU A 60 -8.99 -5.27 10.52
C GLU A 60 -8.34 -4.64 11.75
N SER A 61 -8.54 -3.35 12.00
CA SER A 61 -8.03 -2.68 13.19
C SER A 61 -8.74 -3.15 14.45
N GLN A 62 -10.05 -3.43 14.41
CA GLN A 62 -10.77 -4.10 15.50
C GLN A 62 -10.22 -5.52 15.75
N LYS A 63 -10.04 -6.33 14.71
CA LYS A 63 -9.37 -7.65 14.83
C LYS A 63 -7.93 -7.54 15.34
N TYR A 64 -7.21 -6.48 14.97
CA TYR A 64 -5.85 -6.23 15.46
C TYR A 64 -5.84 -5.83 16.93
N PHE A 65 -6.78 -5.00 17.39
CA PHE A 65 -6.92 -4.65 18.80
C PHE A 65 -7.42 -5.83 19.65
N GLU A 66 -8.34 -6.65 19.12
CA GLU A 66 -8.79 -7.89 19.77
C GLU A 66 -7.67 -8.92 19.85
N SER A 67 -6.90 -9.12 18.78
CA SER A 67 -5.73 -10.00 18.80
C SER A 67 -4.62 -9.47 19.70
N LYS A 68 -4.41 -8.14 19.81
CA LYS A 68 -3.45 -7.54 20.74
C LYS A 68 -3.91 -7.63 22.20
N LYS A 69 -5.23 -7.55 22.45
CA LYS A 69 -5.84 -7.82 23.77
C LYS A 69 -5.68 -9.29 24.16
N ASN A 70 -5.80 -10.21 23.20
CA ASN A 70 -5.52 -11.63 23.38
C ASN A 70 -4.01 -11.93 23.48
N MET A 71 -3.12 -11.12 22.89
CA MET A 71 -1.67 -11.24 23.02
C MET A 71 -1.13 -10.72 24.35
N ARG A 72 -1.82 -9.78 25.04
CA ARG A 72 -1.45 -9.43 26.42
C ARG A 72 -1.58 -10.62 27.37
N ASN A 73 -2.41 -11.60 27.04
CA ASN A 73 -2.55 -12.85 27.78
C ASN A 73 -1.63 -13.97 27.25
N LYS A 74 -0.94 -13.77 26.13
CA LYS A 74 0.00 -14.72 25.55
C LYS A 74 1.41 -14.27 25.93
N SER A 75 1.86 -14.75 27.08
CA SER A 75 3.23 -14.67 27.63
C SER A 75 4.20 -13.93 26.71
N TYR A 76 4.44 -12.64 27.02
CA TYR A 76 5.47 -11.86 26.33
C TYR A 76 6.79 -12.60 26.51
N LEU A 77 7.22 -13.30 25.47
CA LEU A 77 8.39 -14.15 25.51
C LEU A 77 9.60 -13.23 25.69
N ASP A 78 10.15 -13.19 26.90
CA ASP A 78 11.32 -12.39 27.20
C ASP A 78 12.51 -12.93 26.40
N TYR A 79 12.83 -12.26 25.28
CA TYR A 79 13.95 -12.61 24.42
C TYR A 79 15.27 -12.67 25.19
N ALA A 80 15.46 -11.86 26.23
CA ALA A 80 16.65 -11.90 27.07
C ALA A 80 16.71 -13.18 27.92
N LYS A 81 15.55 -13.72 28.34
CA LYS A 81 15.47 -15.02 29.03
C LYS A 81 15.74 -16.17 28.05
N VAL A 82 15.19 -16.12 26.85
CA VAL A 82 15.43 -17.15 25.82
C VAL A 82 16.87 -17.17 25.36
N ALA A 83 17.48 -16.01 25.10
CA ALA A 83 18.90 -15.91 24.75
C ALA A 83 19.82 -16.49 25.83
N ARG A 84 19.51 -16.23 27.11
CA ARG A 84 20.25 -16.82 28.25
C ARG A 84 20.14 -18.34 28.29
N GLN A 85 18.96 -18.89 28.05
CA GLN A 85 18.76 -20.34 28.01
C GLN A 85 19.45 -20.99 26.81
N ILE A 86 19.41 -20.36 25.63
CA ILE A 86 20.16 -20.83 24.45
C ILE A 86 21.65 -20.82 24.76
N THR A 87 22.17 -19.75 25.36
CA THR A 87 23.58 -19.64 25.76
C THR A 87 23.94 -20.75 26.75
N HIS A 88 23.07 -21.07 27.70
CA HIS A 88 23.29 -22.17 28.63
C HIS A 88 23.34 -23.53 27.92
N ILE A 89 22.44 -23.79 26.98
CA ILE A 89 22.40 -25.02 26.16
C ILE A 89 23.66 -25.14 25.29
N LEU A 90 24.12 -24.03 24.70
CA LEU A 90 25.32 -24.01 23.87
C LEU A 90 26.59 -24.20 24.72
N LYS A 91 26.66 -23.59 25.91
CA LYS A 91 27.82 -23.73 26.81
C LYS A 91 27.93 -25.11 27.45
N SER A 92 26.81 -25.83 27.60
CA SER A 92 26.80 -27.18 28.17
C SER A 92 27.06 -28.28 27.14
N SER A 93 27.23 -27.92 25.87
CA SER A 93 27.51 -28.87 24.80
C SER A 93 28.89 -28.62 24.21
N ASP A 94 29.73 -29.66 24.21
CA ASP A 94 31.08 -29.62 23.63
C ASP A 94 31.07 -29.80 22.10
N VAL A 95 29.89 -29.95 21.50
CA VAL A 95 29.72 -30.21 20.05
C VAL A 95 28.73 -29.22 19.43
N PRO A 96 28.88 -28.90 18.12
CA PRO A 96 27.92 -28.08 17.42
C PRO A 96 26.50 -28.67 17.49
N LEU A 97 25.56 -27.89 18.02
CA LEU A 97 24.17 -28.32 18.17
C LEU A 97 23.35 -27.96 16.94
N THR A 98 22.49 -28.88 16.52
CA THR A 98 21.50 -28.61 15.47
C THR A 98 20.35 -27.77 16.02
N ILE A 99 19.64 -27.08 15.13
CA ILE A 99 18.43 -26.30 15.48
C ILE A 99 17.38 -27.18 16.19
N GLN A 100 17.30 -28.47 15.83
CA GLN A 100 16.43 -29.43 16.51
C GLN A 100 16.83 -29.64 17.97
N ASN A 101 18.12 -29.82 18.24
CA ASN A 101 18.63 -30.04 19.59
C ASN A 101 18.40 -28.81 20.47
N ILE A 102 18.63 -27.61 19.93
CA ILE A 102 18.39 -26.35 20.63
C ILE A 102 16.90 -26.16 20.95
N HIS A 103 16.01 -26.42 19.98
CA HIS A 103 14.56 -26.34 20.17
C HIS A 103 14.07 -27.34 21.23
N SER A 104 14.54 -28.59 21.19
CA SER A 104 14.21 -29.59 22.21
C SER A 104 14.74 -29.20 23.59
N GLY A 105 15.92 -28.59 23.68
CA GLY A 105 16.45 -28.06 24.94
C GLY A 105 15.61 -26.93 25.52
N LEU A 106 15.12 -26.02 24.68
CA LEU A 106 14.23 -24.93 25.09
C LEU A 106 12.87 -25.43 25.57
N GLN A 107 12.29 -26.43 24.89
CA GLN A 107 11.04 -27.06 25.36
C GLN A 107 11.20 -27.71 26.74
N LYS A 108 12.33 -28.38 27.00
CA LYS A 108 12.63 -28.95 28.33
C LYS A 108 12.74 -27.89 29.42
N LEU A 109 13.13 -26.67 29.07
CA LEU A 109 13.23 -25.52 29.98
C LEU A 109 11.91 -24.73 30.09
N GLY A 110 10.81 -25.25 29.54
CA GLY A 110 9.48 -24.65 29.63
C GLY A 110 9.29 -23.44 28.71
N VAL A 111 10.10 -23.31 27.66
CA VAL A 111 9.99 -22.21 26.70
C VAL A 111 9.22 -22.67 25.46
N GLU A 112 8.00 -22.14 25.32
CA GLU A 112 7.11 -22.38 24.19
C GLU A 112 7.52 -21.51 23.00
N VAL A 113 8.45 -22.01 22.19
CA VAL A 113 8.88 -21.36 20.94
C VAL A 113 8.80 -22.37 19.82
N SER A 114 8.26 -21.95 18.66
CA SER A 114 8.21 -22.83 17.48
C SER A 114 9.61 -22.99 16.88
N LYS A 115 9.91 -24.19 16.36
CA LYS A 115 11.17 -24.49 15.65
C LYS A 115 11.47 -23.49 14.52
N VAL A 116 10.44 -23.03 13.82
CA VAL A 116 10.55 -22.01 12.77
C VAL A 116 10.98 -20.66 13.35
N ASN A 117 10.44 -20.28 14.51
CA ASN A 117 10.85 -19.05 15.19
C ASN A 117 12.28 -19.13 15.73
N VAL A 118 12.71 -20.30 16.23
CA VAL A 118 14.10 -20.53 16.66
C VAL A 118 15.07 -20.33 15.50
N SER A 119 14.76 -20.87 14.32
CA SER A 119 15.61 -20.76 13.13
C SER A 119 15.60 -19.37 12.50
N ASN A 120 14.42 -18.80 12.26
CA ASN A 120 14.26 -17.61 11.41
C ASN A 120 14.26 -16.27 12.14
N ASN A 121 14.13 -16.26 13.47
CA ASN A 121 14.02 -15.01 14.24
C ASN A 121 14.99 -14.95 15.42
N ILE A 122 15.42 -16.11 15.97
CA ILE A 122 16.25 -16.15 17.17
C ILE A 122 17.72 -16.47 16.84
N LEU A 123 17.98 -17.41 15.94
CA LEU A 123 19.33 -17.83 15.56
C LEU A 123 19.80 -17.27 14.20
N SER A 124 18.90 -16.74 13.37
CA SER A 124 19.28 -16.10 12.10
C SER A 124 19.74 -14.66 12.36
N VAL A 125 21.00 -14.51 12.74
CA VAL A 125 21.69 -13.23 12.66
C VAL A 125 22.97 -13.45 11.86
N GLY A 126 22.94 -12.97 10.62
CA GLY A 126 24.07 -12.62 9.78
C GLY A 126 23.75 -11.28 9.15
#